data_AF-A0A3B9QS52-F1
#
_entry.id   AF-A0A3B9QS52-F1
#
_cell.length_a   1.000
_cell.length_b   1.000
_cell.length_c   1.000
_cell.angle_alpha   90.00
_cell.angle_beta   90.00
_cell.angle_gamma   90.00
#
_symmetry.space_group_name_H-M   'P 1'
#
loop_
_entity.id
_entity.type
_entity.pdbx_description
1 polymer ?
#
loop_
_entity_poly.entity_id
_entity_poly.type
_entity_poly.pdbx_seq_one_letter_code
_entity_poly.pdbx_strand_id
1 'polypeptide(L)'
;MPELPEVEVVRRGLAEHITGATIVGTEVLHPRAVRGQPGGAAALEAGLEDARITALRRRGKYLWIDLEYPRGGQGSGQSSGRCLLVHLGMSGQMLLGEPGQVTPPQLRIPS
;
A
#
# COMPACT_ATOMS: atom_id res chain seq x y z
N MET A 1 -2.21 -5.53 -19.48
CA MET A 1 -0.91 -5.30 -18.85
C MET A 1 -0.80 -3.81 -18.70
N PRO A 2 -0.71 -3.26 -17.48
CA PRO A 2 -0.60 -1.82 -17.34
C PRO A 2 0.76 -1.38 -17.84
N GLU A 3 0.77 -0.59 -18.90
CA GLU A 3 1.99 -0.01 -19.44
C GLU A 3 2.54 1.07 -18.50
N LEU A 4 3.80 1.48 -18.69
CA LEU A 4 4.43 2.53 -17.88
C LEU A 4 3.57 3.81 -17.71
N PRO A 5 2.84 4.29 -18.75
CA PRO A 5 1.92 5.41 -18.59
C PRO A 5 0.76 5.12 -17.63
N GLU A 6 0.19 3.92 -17.65
CA GLU A 6 -0.94 3.54 -16.80
C GLU A 6 -0.55 3.52 -15.32
N VAL A 7 0.64 3.00 -15.00
CA VAL A 7 1.15 3.00 -13.62
C VAL A 7 1.37 4.43 -13.11
N GLU A 8 1.83 5.34 -13.97
CA GLU A 8 1.99 6.74 -13.61
C GLU A 8 0.64 7.45 -13.40
N VAL A 9 -0.38 7.12 -14.19
CA VAL A 9 -1.76 7.61 -13.99
C VAL A 9 -2.31 7.12 -12.65
N VAL A 10 -2.19 5.82 -12.36
CA VAL A 10 -2.62 5.24 -11.07
C VAL A 10 -1.87 5.91 -9.92
N ARG A 11 -0.55 6.09 -10.03
CA ARG A 11 0.25 6.78 -9.00
C ARG A 11 -0.26 8.19 -8.73
N ARG A 12 -0.52 8.97 -9.78
CA ARG A 12 -1.02 10.36 -9.65
C ARG A 12 -2.39 10.40 -8.99
N GLY A 13 -3.33 9.57 -9.46
CA GLY A 13 -4.67 9.48 -8.89
C GLY A 13 -4.66 9.09 -7.42
N LEU A 14 -3.87 8.08 -7.04
CA LEU A 14 -3.72 7.70 -5.64
C LEU A 14 -3.07 8.83 -4.83
N ALA A 15 -2.00 9.44 -5.33
CA ALA A 15 -1.28 10.48 -4.60
C ALA A 15 -2.14 11.69 -4.26
N GLU A 16 -3.06 12.07 -5.15
CA GLU A 16 -4.01 13.16 -4.93
C GLU A 16 -4.97 12.88 -3.77
N HIS A 17 -5.35 11.62 -3.56
CA HIS A 17 -6.38 11.25 -2.59
C HIS A 17 -5.85 10.76 -1.25
N ILE A 18 -4.69 10.08 -1.23
CA ILE A 18 -4.22 9.38 -0.01
C ILE A 18 -2.92 9.94 0.57
N THR A 19 -2.26 10.89 -0.09
CA THR A 19 -1.05 11.51 0.50
C THR A 19 -1.43 12.30 1.75
N GLY A 20 -0.73 12.03 2.85
CA GLY A 20 -1.01 12.59 4.16
C GLY A 20 -2.02 11.79 4.99
N ALA A 21 -2.70 10.80 4.40
CA ALA A 21 -3.58 9.89 5.13
C ALA A 21 -2.80 8.98 6.08
N THR A 22 -3.46 8.56 7.16
CA THR A 22 -2.94 7.57 8.11
C THR A 22 -3.68 6.27 7.90
N ILE A 23 -2.95 5.17 7.78
CA ILE A 23 -3.53 3.84 7.69
C ILE A 23 -3.98 3.43 9.09
N VAL A 24 -5.29 3.33 9.28
CA VAL A 24 -5.91 2.95 10.57
C VAL A 24 -6.14 1.45 10.70
N GLY A 25 -6.05 0.71 9.59
CA GLY A 25 -6.24 -0.72 9.54
C GLY A 25 -5.87 -1.26 8.17
N THR A 26 -5.53 -2.54 8.12
CA THR A 26 -5.29 -3.26 6.87
C THR A 26 -5.64 -4.71 7.10
N GLU A 27 -6.32 -5.33 6.13
CA GLU A 27 -6.58 -6.76 6.14
C GLU A 27 -6.03 -7.38 4.86
N VAL A 28 -5.49 -8.58 4.93
CA VAL A 28 -5.03 -9.34 3.78
C VAL A 28 -5.96 -10.53 3.56
N LEU A 29 -6.89 -10.37 2.63
CA LEU A 29 -7.88 -11.39 2.29
C LEU A 29 -7.31 -12.54 1.45
N HIS A 30 -6.12 -12.38 0.87
CA HIS A 30 -5.52 -13.41 0.04
C HIS A 30 -3.99 -13.50 0.24
N PRO A 31 -3.44 -14.66 0.67
CA PRO A 31 -2.02 -14.79 1.04
C PRO A 31 -1.05 -14.49 -0.11
N ARG A 32 -1.43 -14.78 -1.36
CA ARG A 32 -0.63 -14.41 -2.55
C ARG A 32 -0.47 -12.90 -2.79
N ALA A 33 -1.22 -12.04 -2.10
CA ALA A 33 -1.04 -10.60 -2.17
C ALA A 33 0.25 -10.15 -1.46
N VAL A 34 0.73 -10.94 -0.50
CA VAL A 34 1.91 -10.64 0.30
C VAL A 34 3.06 -11.55 -0.15
N ARG A 35 3.94 -11.00 -0.98
CA ARG A 35 5.14 -11.68 -1.45
C ARG A 35 6.38 -10.98 -0.92
N GLY A 36 7.34 -11.75 -0.44
CA GLY A 36 8.64 -11.22 -0.02
C GLY A 36 8.63 -10.48 1.33
N GLN A 37 7.53 -10.52 2.09
CA GLN A 37 7.46 -9.99 3.46
C GLN A 37 7.80 -11.09 4.47
N PRO A 38 8.92 -10.98 5.21
CA PRO A 38 9.17 -11.84 6.36
C PRO A 38 8.05 -11.71 7.38
N GLY A 39 7.51 -12.83 7.86
CA GLY A 39 6.34 -12.84 8.75
C GLY A 39 4.98 -12.75 8.04
N GLY A 40 4.96 -12.65 6.70
CA GLY A 40 3.74 -12.80 5.90
C GLY A 40 2.71 -11.69 6.11
N ALA A 41 1.43 -12.05 6.00
CA ALA A 41 0.30 -11.12 6.06
C ALA A 41 0.23 -10.35 7.39
N ALA A 42 0.29 -11.07 8.52
CA ALA A 42 0.22 -10.44 9.85
C ALA A 42 1.34 -9.41 10.08
N ALA A 43 2.56 -9.70 9.58
CA ALA A 43 3.67 -8.75 9.66
C ALA A 43 3.52 -7.56 8.71
N LEU A 44 2.78 -7.70 7.60
CA LEU A 44 2.43 -6.59 6.74
C LEU A 44 1.37 -5.70 7.40
N GLU A 45 0.29 -6.30 7.92
CA GLU A 45 -0.81 -5.59 8.59
C GLU A 45 -0.29 -4.79 9.79
N ALA A 46 0.40 -5.43 10.72
CA ALA A 46 1.03 -4.76 11.86
C ALA A 46 2.10 -3.74 11.44
N GLY A 47 2.74 -3.96 10.28
CA GLY A 47 3.70 -3.04 9.72
C GLY A 47 3.06 -1.78 9.13
N LEU A 48 1.78 -1.81 8.75
CA LEU A 48 1.08 -0.67 8.14
C LEU A 48 0.22 0.11 9.14
N GLU A 49 -0.09 -0.47 10.29
CA GLU A 49 -0.83 0.19 11.36
C GLU A 49 -0.17 1.52 11.78
N ASP A 50 -0.99 2.56 11.90
CA ASP A 50 -0.61 3.95 12.19
C ASP A 50 0.41 4.59 11.23
N ALA A 51 0.68 3.96 10.08
CA ALA A 51 1.60 4.49 9.09
C ALA A 51 0.95 5.66 8.34
N ARG A 52 1.62 6.82 8.33
CA ARG A 52 1.26 7.97 7.50
C ARG A 52 1.89 7.84 6.12
N ILE A 53 1.07 7.97 5.09
CA ILE A 53 1.53 8.00 3.70
C ILE A 53 2.11 9.39 3.41
N THR A 54 3.40 9.48 3.09
CA THR A 54 4.07 10.77 2.86
C THR A 54 4.29 11.06 1.38
N ALA A 55 4.46 10.02 0.56
CA ALA A 55 4.58 10.17 -0.89
C ALA A 55 4.25 8.86 -1.61
N LEU A 56 3.78 8.98 -2.86
CA LEU A 56 3.69 7.86 -3.79
C LEU A 56 4.61 8.11 -4.98
N ARG A 57 5.55 7.21 -5.18
CA ARG A 57 6.54 7.20 -6.25
C ARG A 57 6.32 5.99 -7.15
N ARG A 58 6.94 6.02 -8.33
CA ARG A 58 6.98 4.87 -9.24
C ARG A 58 8.42 4.50 -9.51
N ARG A 59 8.70 3.19 -9.49
CA ARG A 59 10.00 2.63 -9.90
C ARG A 59 9.75 1.49 -10.88
N GLY A 60 9.85 1.80 -12.18
CA GLY A 60 9.47 0.85 -13.23
C GLY A 60 7.99 0.49 -13.14
N LYS A 61 7.71 -0.80 -12.92
CA LYS A 61 6.35 -1.38 -12.79
C LYS A 61 5.85 -1.47 -11.34
N TYR A 62 6.56 -0.84 -10.40
CA TYR A 62 6.21 -0.83 -8.99
C TYR A 62 5.73 0.56 -8.57
N LEU A 63 4.69 0.59 -7.75
CA LEU A 63 4.37 1.74 -6.91
C LEU A 63 5.18 1.61 -5.62
N TRP A 64 5.79 2.71 -5.21
CA TRP A 64 6.61 2.83 -4.01
C TRP A 64 5.97 3.89 -3.13
N ILE A 65 5.40 3.47 -2.01
CA ILE A 65 4.64 4.34 -1.10
C ILE A 65 5.52 4.59 0.12
N ASP A 66 5.95 5.82 0.31
CA ASP A 66 6.78 6.23 1.45
C ASP A 66 5.90 6.33 2.70
N LEU A 67 6.36 5.72 3.79
CA LEU A 67 5.65 5.64 5.06
C LEU A 67 6.44 6.31 6.18
N GLU A 68 5.74 7.09 6.97
CA GLU A 68 6.23 7.67 8.21
C GLU A 68 5.42 7.10 9.39
N TYR A 69 6.06 6.92 10.54
CA TYR A 69 5.41 6.39 11.73
C TYR A 69 5.53 7.40 12.88
N PRO A 70 4.54 7.46 13.78
CA PRO A 70 4.64 8.26 14.99
C PRO A 70 5.89 7.86 15.79
N ARG A 71 6.59 8.85 16.37
CA ARG A 71 7.74 8.58 17.26
C ARG A 71 7.30 7.67 18.40
N GLY A 72 7.88 6.47 18.47
CA GLY A 72 7.57 5.46 19.50
C GLY A 72 6.75 4.26 19.00
N GLY A 73 6.24 4.28 17.76
CA GLY A 73 5.61 3.11 17.13
C GLY A 73 6.61 1.97 16.92
N GLN A 74 6.17 0.72 17.08
CA GLN A 74 7.02 -0.47 16.98
C GLN A 74 7.52 -0.67 15.54
N GLY A 75 8.61 0.02 15.22
CA GLY A 75 9.35 -0.15 14.01
C GLY A 75 10.84 -0.25 14.30
N SER A 76 11.29 -1.47 14.62
CA SER A 76 12.69 -1.90 14.74
C SER A 76 13.73 -0.87 14.25
N GLY A 77 14.23 -0.03 15.15
CA GLY A 77 15.59 0.54 15.14
C GLY A 77 16.09 1.37 13.95
N GLN A 78 15.31 1.63 12.90
CA GLN A 78 15.77 2.41 11.75
C GLN A 78 14.66 3.38 11.32
N SER A 79 14.73 4.61 11.85
CA SER A 79 13.82 5.72 11.53
C SER A 79 13.96 6.26 10.09
N SER A 80 14.64 5.52 9.20
CA SER A 80 14.97 5.95 7.85
C SER A 80 14.30 5.03 6.83
N GLY A 81 13.21 5.50 6.22
CA GLY A 81 12.75 5.07 4.89
C GLY A 81 11.98 3.74 4.83
N ARG A 82 10.92 3.57 5.63
CA ARG A 82 9.96 2.48 5.39
C ARG A 82 9.09 2.79 4.18
N CYS A 83 8.77 1.76 3.41
CA CYS A 83 7.89 1.90 2.25
C CYS A 83 7.03 0.66 2.04
N LEU A 84 5.88 0.86 1.40
CA LEU A 84 5.07 -0.21 0.84
C LEU A 84 5.31 -0.30 -0.67
N LEU A 85 5.77 -1.46 -1.11
CA LEU A 85 5.97 -1.79 -2.52
C LEU A 85 4.76 -2.54 -3.07
N VAL A 86 4.12 -1.96 -4.08
CA VAL A 86 2.95 -2.57 -4.74
C VAL A 86 3.26 -2.87 -6.19
N HIS A 87 2.96 -4.10 -6.61
CA HIS A 87 3.07 -4.54 -7.99
C HIS A 87 1.72 -5.07 -8.47
N LEU A 88 1.06 -4.32 -9.37
CA LEU A 88 -0.28 -4.64 -9.85
C LEU A 88 -0.32 -5.85 -10.80
N GLY A 89 0.81 -6.25 -11.38
CA GLY A 89 0.81 -7.31 -12.39
C GLY A 89 -0.03 -6.92 -13.61
N MET A 90 -0.67 -7.89 -14.26
CA MET A 90 -1.38 -7.64 -15.53
C MET A 90 -2.79 -7.08 -15.37
N SER A 91 -3.46 -7.36 -14.25
CA SER A 91 -4.87 -7.05 -14.00
C SER A 91 -5.16 -6.57 -12.59
N GLY A 92 -4.14 -6.34 -11.76
CA GLY A 92 -4.32 -5.75 -10.44
C GLY A 92 -4.76 -4.29 -10.55
N GLN A 93 -5.59 -3.88 -9.61
CA GLN A 93 -6.14 -2.53 -9.53
C GLN A 93 -6.04 -2.05 -8.09
N MET A 94 -5.96 -0.73 -7.89
CA MET A 94 -6.21 -0.09 -6.61
C MET A 94 -7.44 0.78 -6.78
N LEU A 95 -8.39 0.63 -5.88
CA LEU A 95 -9.65 1.34 -5.90
C LEU A 95 -9.74 2.19 -4.63
N LEU A 96 -10.33 3.37 -4.75
CA LEU A 96 -10.59 4.27 -3.63
C LEU A 96 -12.09 4.42 -3.47
N GLY A 97 -12.55 4.45 -2.23
CA GLY A 97 -13.94 4.69 -1.88
C GLY A 97 -14.13 4.51 -0.39
N GLU A 98 -15.35 4.75 0.07
CA GLU A 98 -15.68 4.63 1.48
C GLU A 98 -15.52 3.19 1.99
N PRO A 99 -15.07 2.99 3.24
CA PRO A 99 -14.98 1.68 3.85
C PRO A 99 -16.29 0.89 3.71
N GLY A 100 -16.19 -0.35 3.22
CA GLY A 100 -17.35 -1.23 2.99
C GLY A 100 -18.14 -0.95 1.71
N GLN A 101 -17.87 0.13 0.96
CA GLN A 101 -18.54 0.40 -0.31
C GLN A 101 -17.80 -0.16 -1.53
N VAL A 102 -16.51 -0.43 -1.40
CA VAL A 102 -15.67 -0.98 -2.47
C VAL A 102 -15.43 -2.47 -2.24
N THR A 103 -16.32 -3.31 -2.77
CA THR A 103 -16.30 -4.78 -2.58
C THR A 103 -16.25 -5.54 -3.91
N PRO A 104 -15.23 -5.33 -4.77
CA PRO A 104 -15.10 -6.09 -6.02
C PRO A 104 -14.84 -7.58 -5.73
N PRO A 105 -15.19 -8.49 -6.65
CA PRO A 105 -15.04 -9.93 -6.44
C PRO A 105 -13.59 -10.40 -6.21
N GLN A 106 -12.60 -9.59 -6.61
CA GLN A 106 -11.17 -9.87 -6.43
C GLN A 106 -10.50 -8.96 -5.39
N LEU A 107 -11.26 -8.38 -4.45
CA LEU A 107 -10.70 -7.61 -3.34
C LEU A 107 -9.71 -8.46 -2.55
N ARG A 108 -8.51 -7.92 -2.32
CA ARG A 108 -7.43 -8.63 -1.60
C ARG A 108 -6.96 -7.90 -0.36
N ILE A 109 -7.03 -6.57 -0.36
CA ILE A 109 -6.57 -5.74 0.73
C ILE A 109 -7.57 -4.59 0.88
N PRO A 110 -8.52 -4.65 1.83
CA PRO A 110 -9.25 -3.48 2.27
C PRO A 110 -8.37 -2.64 3.21
N SER A 111 -8.60 -1.33 3.19
CA SER A 111 -7.97 -0.32 4.03
C SER A 111 -9.00 0.68 4.52
#